data_AF-A0A527VNM5-F1
#
_entry.id   AF-A0A527VNM5-F1
#
_cell.length_a   1.000
_cell.length_b   1.000
_cell.length_c   1.000
_cell.angle_alpha   90.00
_cell.angle_beta   90.00
_cell.angle_gamma   90.00
#
_symmetry.space_group_name_H-M   'P 1'
#
loop_
_entity.id
_entity.type
_entity.pdbx_description
1 polymer ?
#
loop_
_entity_poly.entity_id
_entity_poly.type
_entity_poly.pdbx_seq_one_letter_code
_entity_poly.pdbx_strand_id
1 'polypeptide(L)'
;AEKGVKVSVVRLPQVHDTVKQGLITPLIAQTRAKGMSAYLGEGRNRWSAAHVLDVAKLYRLALDKQEAGVRYNAVAEEGIPVREIAEVIGA
;
A
#
# COMPACT_ATOMS: atom_id res chain seq x y z
N ALA A 1 -25.73 -10.13 2.98
CA ALA A 1 -26.70 -9.03 3.22
C ALA A 1 -27.94 -9.50 3.98
N GLU A 2 -28.33 -10.78 3.86
CA GLU A 2 -29.61 -11.32 4.37
C GLU A 2 -29.79 -11.36 5.89
N LYS A 3 -28.72 -11.16 6.69
CA LYS A 3 -28.79 -11.16 8.17
C LYS A 3 -28.91 -9.76 8.80
N GLY A 4 -29.11 -8.70 8.01
CA GLY A 4 -29.17 -7.32 8.52
C GLY A 4 -27.83 -6.75 9.01
N VAL A 5 -26.72 -7.48 8.83
CA VAL A 5 -25.38 -7.03 9.22
C VAL A 5 -24.85 -6.02 8.21
N LYS A 6 -24.43 -4.85 8.69
CA LYS A 6 -23.78 -3.80 7.90
C LYS A 6 -22.30 -4.18 7.69
N VAL A 7 -21.98 -4.73 6.52
CA VAL A 7 -20.63 -5.17 6.15
C VAL A 7 -20.08 -4.26 5.05
N SER A 8 -18.84 -3.79 5.22
CA SER A 8 -18.07 -3.07 4.20
C SER A 8 -16.67 -3.68 4.03
N VAL A 9 -16.06 -3.50 2.87
CA VAL A 9 -14.69 -3.98 2.57
C VAL A 9 -13.76 -2.80 2.37
N VAL A 10 -12.58 -2.81 3.00
CA VAL A 10 -11.48 -1.88 2.69
C VAL A 10 -10.36 -2.69 2.03
N ARG A 11 -10.01 -2.34 0.80
CA ARG A 11 -8.89 -2.94 0.07
C ARG A 11 -7.65 -2.08 0.24
N LEU A 12 -6.56 -2.70 0.66
CA LEU A 12 -5.32 -2.02 1.02
C LEU A 12 -4.33 -2.02 -0.14
N PRO A 13 -3.59 -0.92 -0.33
CA PRO A 13 -2.42 -0.85 -1.20
C PRO A 13 -1.18 -1.29 -0.39
N GLN A 14 0.02 -0.96 -0.86
CA GLN A 14 1.22 -0.99 0.00
C GLN A 14 1.05 0.03 1.14
N VAL A 15 0.78 -0.45 2.35
CA VAL A 15 0.63 0.41 3.52
C VAL A 15 2.01 0.68 4.13
N HIS A 16 2.32 1.95 4.37
CA HIS A 16 3.64 2.37 4.81
C HIS A 16 3.64 3.39 5.95
N ASP A 17 4.76 3.44 6.66
CA ASP A 17 5.23 4.55 7.47
C ASP A 17 6.75 4.66 7.34
N THR A 18 7.41 5.45 8.18
CA THR A 18 8.87 5.62 8.16
C THR A 18 9.65 4.41 8.68
N VAL A 19 8.97 3.41 9.25
CA VAL A 19 9.57 2.21 9.85
C VAL A 19 9.33 0.98 8.98
N LYS A 20 8.14 0.80 8.41
CA LYS A 20 7.71 -0.35 7.62
C LYS A 20 6.88 0.08 6.41
N GLN A 21 7.21 -0.44 5.24
CA GLN A 21 6.66 -0.05 3.93
C GLN A 21 6.12 -1.27 3.15
N GLY A 22 5.37 -2.15 3.82
CA GLY A 22 4.87 -3.39 3.22
C GLY A 22 6.00 -4.25 2.63
N LEU A 23 5.84 -4.66 1.36
CA LEU A 23 6.85 -5.43 0.62
C LEU A 23 8.16 -4.65 0.31
N ILE A 24 8.22 -3.34 0.55
CA ILE A 24 9.44 -2.55 0.31
C ILE A 24 10.45 -2.73 1.45
N THR A 25 10.02 -2.97 2.69
CA THR A 25 10.94 -3.23 3.81
C THR A 25 11.86 -4.43 3.57
N PRO A 26 11.38 -5.63 3.17
CA PRO A 26 12.27 -6.72 2.84
C PRO A 26 13.13 -6.45 1.58
N LEU A 27 12.63 -5.66 0.62
CA LEU A 27 13.44 -5.24 -0.53
C LEU A 27 14.63 -4.37 -0.10
N ILE A 28 14.43 -3.40 0.78
CA ILE A 28 15.52 -2.58 1.36
C ILE A 28 16.56 -3.46 2.05
N ALA A 29 16.12 -4.44 2.84
CA ALA A 29 17.02 -5.37 3.51
C ALA A 29 17.85 -6.19 2.51
N GLN A 30 17.23 -6.69 1.44
CA GLN A 30 17.92 -7.43 0.39
C GLN A 30 18.90 -6.53 -0.39
N THR A 31 18.52 -5.30 -0.72
CA THR A 31 19.40 -4.35 -1.41
C THR A 31 20.66 -4.09 -0.59
N ARG A 32 20.51 -3.83 0.71
CA ARG A 32 21.65 -3.65 1.62
C ARG A 32 22.54 -4.88 1.71
N ALA A 33 21.94 -6.07 1.82
CA ALA A 33 22.69 -7.33 1.93
C ALA A 33 23.47 -7.67 0.65
N LYS A 34 22.95 -7.31 -0.53
CA LYS A 34 23.57 -7.64 -1.83
C LYS A 34 24.40 -6.50 -2.41
N GLY A 35 24.27 -5.28 -1.87
CA GLY A 35 24.90 -4.08 -2.43
C GLY A 35 24.34 -3.65 -3.79
N MET A 36 23.16 -4.14 -4.18
CA MET A 36 22.52 -3.82 -5.46
C MET A 36 21.00 -3.72 -5.32
N SER A 37 20.41 -2.69 -5.92
CA SER A 37 18.96 -2.51 -6.00
C SER A 37 18.46 -2.99 -7.36
N ALA A 38 17.57 -3.99 -7.38
CA ALA A 38 17.13 -4.64 -8.62
C ALA A 38 15.64 -4.43 -8.88
N TYR A 39 15.28 -4.32 -10.16
CA TYR A 39 13.90 -4.34 -10.65
C TYR A 39 13.81 -5.15 -11.95
N LEU A 40 12.61 -5.60 -12.31
CA LEU A 40 12.39 -6.43 -13.50
C LEU A 40 12.18 -5.58 -14.76
N GLY A 41 12.87 -5.94 -15.84
CA GLY A 41 12.74 -5.29 -17.15
C GLY A 41 13.03 -3.79 -17.07
N GLU A 42 12.11 -2.97 -17.58
CA GLU A 42 12.20 -1.50 -17.50
C GLU A 42 11.64 -0.92 -16.19
N GLY A 43 11.13 -1.77 -15.28
CA GLY A 43 10.57 -1.34 -13.99
C GLY A 43 9.30 -0.49 -14.09
N ARG A 44 8.56 -0.60 -15.21
CA ARG A 44 7.31 0.11 -15.47
C ARG A 44 6.10 -0.41 -14.69
N ASN A 45 6.23 -1.54 -13.99
CA ASN A 45 5.20 -2.04 -13.09
C ASN A 45 4.92 -0.98 -12.01
N ARG A 46 3.66 -0.76 -11.68
CA ARG A 46 3.24 0.31 -10.76
C ARG A 46 2.63 -0.26 -9.50
N TRP A 47 3.05 0.25 -8.36
CA TRP A 47 2.49 -0.11 -7.06
C TRP A 47 1.76 1.08 -6.46
N SER A 48 0.53 0.86 -6.01
CA SER A 48 -0.17 1.85 -5.21
C SER A 48 0.28 1.77 -3.76
N ALA A 49 0.19 2.88 -3.05
CA ALA A 49 0.60 2.99 -1.66
C ALA A 49 -0.26 4.00 -0.88
N ALA A 50 -0.23 3.89 0.44
CA ALA A 50 -0.85 4.83 1.36
C ALA A 50 -0.18 4.78 2.74
N HIS A 51 -0.07 5.94 3.39
CA HIS A 51 0.45 6.01 4.75
C HIS A 51 -0.52 5.34 5.75
N VAL A 52 0.02 4.67 6.78
CA VAL A 52 -0.74 3.90 7.78
C VAL A 52 -1.83 4.72 8.47
N LEU A 53 -1.54 5.99 8.77
CA LEU A 53 -2.51 6.88 9.41
C LEU A 53 -3.66 7.27 8.49
N ASP A 54 -3.43 7.36 7.17
CA ASP A 54 -4.50 7.66 6.23
C ASP A 54 -5.40 6.46 5.98
N VAL A 55 -4.82 5.26 5.97
CA VAL A 55 -5.58 4.01 5.98
C VAL A 55 -6.42 3.89 7.26
N ALA A 56 -5.86 4.22 8.43
CA ALA A 56 -6.60 4.22 9.70
C ALA A 56 -7.78 5.22 9.69
N LYS A 57 -7.58 6.42 9.13
CA LYS A 57 -8.67 7.39 8.93
C LYS A 57 -9.77 6.82 8.02
N LEU A 58 -9.42 6.11 6.95
CA LEU A 58 -10.42 5.48 6.07
C LEU A 58 -11.23 4.42 6.80
N TYR A 59 -10.59 3.57 7.62
CA TYR A 59 -11.32 2.62 8.46
C TYR A 59 -12.32 3.32 9.38
N ARG A 60 -11.90 4.41 10.06
CA ARG A 60 -12.79 5.21 10.90
C ARG A 60 -13.99 5.74 10.11
N LEU A 61 -13.75 6.33 8.95
CA LEU A 61 -14.81 6.87 8.09
C LEU A 61 -15.78 5.80 7.59
N ALA A 62 -15.28 4.61 7.23
CA ALA A 62 -16.12 3.48 6.83
C ALA A 62 -17.03 3.01 7.98
N LEU A 63 -16.49 2.95 9.20
CA LEU A 63 -17.25 2.61 10.40
C LEU A 63 -18.27 3.70 10.76
N ASP A 64 -17.92 4.97 10.65
CA ASP A 64 -18.84 6.09 10.92
C ASP A 64 -20.01 6.11 9.93
N LYS A 65 -19.75 5.82 8.64
CA LYS A 65 -20.80 5.77 7.61
C LYS A 65 -21.73 4.57 7.73
N GLN A 66 -21.22 3.43 8.19
CA GLN A 66 -21.96 2.18 8.31
C GLN A 66 -22.74 1.77 7.03
N GLU A 67 -22.20 2.07 5.86
CA GLU A 67 -22.88 1.76 4.60
C GLU A 67 -22.73 0.27 4.28
N ALA A 68 -23.85 -0.44 4.08
CA ALA A 68 -23.83 -1.88 3.87
C ALA A 68 -23.51 -2.23 2.41
N GLY A 69 -22.62 -3.19 2.20
CA GLY A 69 -22.27 -3.73 0.89
C GLY A 69 -21.22 -2.94 0.11
N VAL A 70 -20.71 -1.83 0.66
CA VAL A 70 -19.74 -0.97 -0.03
C VAL A 70 -18.31 -1.51 0.03
N ARG A 71 -17.53 -1.06 -0.94
CA ARG A 71 -16.10 -1.37 -1.08
C ARG A 71 -15.33 -0.06 -1.19
N TYR A 72 -14.38 0.14 -0.29
CA TYR A 72 -13.45 1.25 -0.32
C TYR A 72 -12.08 0.74 -0.79
N ASN A 73 -11.40 1.49 -1.64
CA ASN A 73 -10.00 1.26 -1.99
C ASN A 73 -9.17 2.33 -1.29
N ALA A 74 -8.26 1.94 -0.40
CA ALA A 74 -7.30 2.86 0.17
C ALA A 74 -6.22 3.16 -0.87
N VAL A 75 -5.95 4.43 -1.12
CA VAL A 75 -4.88 4.87 -2.00
C VAL A 75 -4.56 6.34 -1.72
N ALA A 76 -3.27 6.68 -1.64
CA ALA A 76 -2.79 8.06 -1.65
C ALA A 76 -1.79 8.26 -2.81
N GLU A 77 -0.99 7.23 -3.07
CA GLU A 77 -0.06 7.14 -4.20
C GLU A 77 -0.60 6.11 -5.18
N GLU A 78 -1.08 6.53 -6.35
CA GLU A 78 -1.90 5.68 -7.22
C GLU A 78 -1.11 4.66 -8.06
N GLY A 79 0.19 4.85 -8.23
CA GLY A 79 0.99 3.93 -9.01
C GLY A 79 2.43 4.38 -9.21
N ILE A 80 3.27 4.19 -8.20
CA ILE A 80 4.69 4.50 -8.27
C ILE A 80 5.39 3.42 -9.12
N PRO A 81 6.15 3.78 -10.16
CA PRO A 81 6.95 2.83 -10.91
C PRO A 81 7.97 2.12 -10.01
N VAL A 82 8.07 0.80 -10.12
CA VAL A 82 9.04 0.00 -9.34
C VAL A 82 10.48 0.47 -9.60
N ARG A 83 10.78 0.97 -10.80
CA ARG A 83 12.06 1.59 -11.12
C ARG A 83 12.39 2.75 -10.16
N GLU A 84 11.47 3.69 -9.97
CA GLU A 84 11.67 4.85 -9.10
C GLU A 84 11.90 4.39 -7.64
N ILE A 85 11.14 3.39 -7.20
CA ILE A 85 11.32 2.79 -5.86
C ILE A 85 12.73 2.21 -5.73
N ALA A 86 13.18 1.42 -6.71
CA ALA A 86 14.49 0.78 -6.68
C ALA A 86 15.64 1.81 -6.75
N GLU A 87 15.50 2.87 -7.54
CA GLU A 87 16.46 3.98 -7.63
C GLU A 87 16.59 4.70 -6.29
N VAL A 88 15.48 4.98 -5.60
CA VAL A 88 15.50 5.61 -4.26
C VAL A 88 16.13 4.70 -3.22
N ILE A 89 15.88 3.39 -3.25
CA ILE A 89 16.50 2.44 -2.29
C ILE A 89 18.00 2.28 -2.55
N GLY A 90 18.44 2.40 -3.79
CA GLY A 90 19.83 2.20 -4.21
C GLY A 90 20.71 3.44 -4.14
N ALA A 91 20.13 4.63 -3.94
CA ALA A 91 20.84 5.88 -3.71
C ALA A 91 21.45 5.93 -2.30
#